data_AF-A0A524H1I7-F1
#
_entry.id   AF-A0A524H1I7-F1
#
_cell.length_a   1.000
_cell.length_b   1.000
_cell.length_c   1.000
_cell.angle_alpha   90.00
_cell.angle_beta   90.00
_cell.angle_gamma   90.00
#
_symmetry.space_group_name_H-M   'P 1'
#
loop_
_entity.id
_entity.type
_entity.pdbx_description
1 polymer ?
#
loop_
_entity_poly.entity_id
_entity_poly.type
_entity_poly.pdbx_seq_one_letter_code
_entity_poly.pdbx_strand_id
1 'polypeptide(L)'
;QEYFVITDFPVLRPSHKKGLKVNFISKKTIEKRLLKERKTESCYLKVSSPILTASDLVQFEKRSGGITRVATVLNELVEEMDPKEFNTVFFKSTPTTAVQKLGYLIERIIKNKDLANQLFNASKENQLDFFRIPLKPSAPIKGFLSDNRWKVIANIEIEMDE
;
A
#
# COMPACT_ATOMS: atom_id res chain seq x y z
N GLN A 1 0.98 -23.21 -1.48
CA GLN A 1 1.32 -21.79 -1.71
C GLN A 1 0.04 -20.97 -1.73
N GLU A 2 0.06 -19.77 -1.17
CA GLU A 2 -1.11 -18.90 -1.06
C GLU A 2 -0.87 -17.58 -1.80
N TYR A 3 -1.84 -17.15 -2.61
CA TYR A 3 -1.79 -15.93 -3.41
C TYR A 3 -2.99 -15.04 -3.10
N PHE A 4 -2.81 -13.74 -3.33
CA PHE A 4 -3.86 -12.74 -3.19
C PHE A 4 -3.98 -11.97 -4.49
N VAL A 5 -5.21 -11.83 -4.98
CA VAL A 5 -5.53 -11.10 -6.21
C VAL A 5 -6.56 -10.03 -5.88
N ILE A 6 -6.27 -8.79 -6.26
CA ILE A 6 -7.22 -7.68 -6.16
C ILE A 6 -8.15 -7.74 -7.38
N THR A 7 -9.46 -7.69 -7.15
CA THR A 7 -10.47 -7.67 -8.23
C THR A 7 -11.44 -6.52 -8.03
N ASP A 8 -12.17 -6.15 -9.07
CA ASP A 8 -13.41 -5.40 -8.91
C ASP A 8 -14.55 -6.32 -8.44
N PHE A 9 -15.73 -5.74 -8.20
CA PHE A 9 -16.94 -6.51 -7.92
C PHE A 9 -17.45 -7.22 -9.19
N PRO A 10 -18.09 -8.40 -9.06
CA PRO A 10 -18.58 -9.02 -7.81
C PRO A 10 -17.50 -9.72 -6.98
N VAL A 11 -17.81 -9.98 -5.70
CA VAL A 11 -16.90 -10.71 -4.80
C VAL A 11 -16.67 -12.12 -5.31
N LEU A 12 -15.40 -12.49 -5.48
CA LEU A 12 -15.01 -13.84 -5.87
C LEU A 12 -14.68 -14.69 -4.65
N ARG A 13 -15.10 -15.96 -4.69
CA ARG A 13 -14.78 -16.94 -3.63
C ARG A 13 -13.33 -17.42 -3.78
N PRO A 14 -12.61 -17.65 -2.67
CA PRO A 14 -11.28 -18.24 -2.73
C PRO A 14 -11.28 -19.56 -3.51
N SER A 15 -10.30 -19.72 -4.40
CA SER A 15 -10.13 -20.93 -5.21
C SER A 15 -9.01 -21.79 -4.64
N HIS A 16 -9.21 -23.11 -4.65
CA HIS A 16 -8.24 -24.08 -4.16
C HIS A 16 -8.05 -25.18 -5.20
N LYS A 17 -6.82 -25.39 -5.67
CA LYS A 17 -6.51 -26.46 -6.61
C LYS A 17 -5.07 -26.93 -6.41
N LYS A 18 -4.88 -28.24 -6.21
CA LYS A 18 -3.53 -28.87 -6.11
C LYS A 18 -2.56 -28.14 -5.16
N GLY A 19 -3.01 -27.76 -3.96
CA GLY A 19 -2.17 -27.06 -2.96
C GLY A 19 -1.92 -25.57 -3.22
N LEU A 20 -2.49 -25.02 -4.31
CA LEU A 20 -2.54 -23.61 -4.61
C LEU A 20 -3.85 -23.01 -4.09
N LYS A 21 -3.75 -22.01 -3.22
CA LYS A 21 -4.88 -21.24 -2.72
C LYS A 21 -4.80 -19.82 -3.28
N VAL A 22 -5.87 -19.36 -3.94
CA VAL A 22 -6.00 -17.99 -4.44
C VAL A 22 -7.12 -17.32 -3.68
N ASN A 23 -6.77 -16.28 -2.93
CA ASN A 23 -7.72 -15.42 -2.24
C ASN A 23 -7.99 -14.17 -3.09
N PHE A 24 -9.25 -13.75 -3.13
CA PHE A 24 -9.64 -12.54 -3.81
C PHE A 24 -9.97 -11.43 -2.80
N ILE A 25 -9.53 -10.22 -3.09
CA ILE A 25 -9.84 -9.01 -2.33
C ILE A 25 -10.54 -8.05 -3.30
N SER A 26 -11.81 -7.79 -3.07
CA SER A 26 -12.60 -6.97 -3.99
C SER A 26 -12.56 -5.48 -3.62
N LYS A 27 -12.27 -4.63 -4.60
CA LYS A 27 -12.39 -3.17 -4.56
C LYS A 27 -13.61 -2.76 -5.39
N LYS A 28 -14.23 -1.62 -5.05
CA LYS A 28 -15.34 -1.08 -5.85
C LYS A 28 -14.96 -0.85 -7.32
N THR A 29 -13.76 -0.32 -7.53
CA THR A 29 -13.23 -0.03 -8.85
C THR A 29 -11.71 -0.15 -8.78
N ILE A 30 -11.11 -0.74 -9.81
CA ILE A 30 -9.67 -0.70 -10.04
C ILE A 30 -9.42 0.33 -11.14
N GLU A 31 -8.62 1.34 -10.83
CA GLU A 31 -8.29 2.40 -11.78
C GLU A 31 -7.30 1.86 -12.83
N LYS A 32 -7.80 1.68 -14.06
CA LYS A 32 -7.03 1.04 -15.15
C LYS A 32 -5.78 1.82 -15.53
N ARG A 33 -5.74 3.14 -15.27
CA ARG A 33 -4.56 3.99 -15.51
C ARG A 33 -3.40 3.70 -14.55
N LEU A 34 -3.66 2.99 -13.45
CA LEU A 34 -2.65 2.51 -12.52
C LEU A 34 -2.24 1.05 -12.79
N LEU A 35 -2.62 0.51 -13.94
CA LEU A 35 -2.18 -0.81 -14.40
C LEU A 35 -1.08 -0.65 -15.45
N LYS A 36 -0.04 -1.48 -15.35
CA LYS A 36 1.04 -1.59 -16.31
C LYS A 36 0.88 -2.86 -17.14
N GLU A 37 1.23 -2.79 -18.42
CA GLU A 37 1.30 -3.98 -19.26
C GLU A 37 2.63 -4.70 -19.03
N ARG A 38 2.54 -6.01 -18.81
CA ARG A 38 3.68 -6.92 -18.73
C ARG A 38 3.52 -8.01 -19.78
N LYS A 39 4.52 -8.12 -20.64
CA LYS A 39 4.62 -9.20 -21.63
C LYS A 39 5.03 -10.49 -20.92
N THR A 40 4.27 -11.55 -21.13
CA THR A 40 4.64 -12.92 -20.77
C THR A 40 5.05 -13.68 -22.02
N GLU A 41 5.45 -14.94 -21.87
CA GLU A 41 5.81 -15.81 -23.00
C GLU A 41 4.66 -15.97 -24.02
N SER A 42 3.41 -15.92 -23.56
CA SER A 42 2.23 -16.22 -24.37
C SER A 42 1.23 -15.08 -24.53
N CYS A 43 1.29 -14.02 -23.71
CA CYS A 43 0.33 -12.92 -23.81
C CYS A 43 0.83 -11.60 -23.17
N TYR A 44 0.00 -10.56 -23.24
CA TYR A 44 0.16 -9.34 -22.43
C TYR A 44 -0.80 -9.40 -21.26
N LEU A 45 -0.29 -9.17 -20.05
CA LEU A 45 -1.07 -9.10 -18.82
C LEU A 45 -1.04 -7.67 -18.28
N LYS A 46 -2.18 -7.22 -17.74
CA LYS A 46 -2.24 -5.99 -16.96
C LYS A 46 -1.98 -6.33 -15.50
N VAL A 47 -0.95 -5.72 -14.92
CA VAL A 47 -0.58 -5.85 -13.50
C VAL A 47 -0.65 -4.49 -12.84
N SER A 48 -0.85 -4.46 -11.53
CA SER A 48 -0.81 -3.21 -10.76
C SER A 48 0.54 -2.50 -10.92
N SER A 49 0.51 -1.17 -11.00
CA SER A 49 1.73 -0.38 -10.88
C SER A 49 2.34 -0.52 -9.48
N PRO A 50 3.64 -0.24 -9.29
CA PRO A 50 4.29 -0.33 -7.99
C PRO A 50 3.58 0.50 -6.90
N ILE A 51 3.12 1.72 -7.24
CA ILE A 51 2.40 2.57 -6.29
C ILE A 51 1.01 2.02 -5.92
N LEU A 52 0.33 1.35 -6.87
CA LEU A 52 -0.96 0.72 -6.62
C LEU A 52 -0.79 -0.54 -5.78
N THR A 53 0.22 -1.36 -6.07
CA THR A 53 0.57 -2.52 -5.24
C THR A 53 0.92 -2.09 -3.83
N ALA A 54 1.72 -1.04 -3.65
CA ALA A 54 2.10 -0.53 -2.35
C ALA A 54 0.91 -0.01 -1.54
N SER A 55 0.03 0.77 -2.16
CA SER A 55 -1.15 1.28 -1.47
C SER A 55 -2.13 0.17 -1.12
N ASP A 56 -2.31 -0.83 -1.99
CA ASP A 56 -3.14 -2.01 -1.71
C ASP A 56 -2.55 -2.88 -0.59
N LEU A 57 -1.22 -3.08 -0.56
CA LEU A 57 -0.56 -3.82 0.53
C LEU A 57 -0.80 -3.16 1.89
N VAL A 58 -0.69 -1.84 1.96
CA VAL A 58 -0.96 -1.06 3.18
C VAL A 58 -2.44 -1.08 3.53
N GLN A 59 -3.33 -0.86 2.55
CA GLN A 59 -4.77 -0.86 2.76
C GLN A 59 -5.27 -2.21 3.29
N PHE A 60 -4.71 -3.29 2.77
CA PHE A 60 -5.11 -4.66 3.08
C PHE A 60 -4.06 -5.41 3.90
N GLU A 61 -3.27 -4.69 4.73
CA GLU A 61 -2.18 -5.25 5.53
C GLU A 61 -2.56 -6.53 6.30
N LYS A 62 -3.79 -6.60 6.83
CA LYS A 62 -4.31 -7.76 7.58
C LYS A 62 -4.45 -9.02 6.73
N ARG A 63 -4.58 -8.87 5.41
CA ARG A 63 -4.63 -9.98 4.44
C ARG A 63 -3.24 -10.37 3.95
N SER A 64 -2.23 -9.54 4.18
CA SER A 64 -0.84 -9.71 3.72
C SER A 64 0.14 -10.04 4.85
N GLY A 65 -0.33 -10.63 5.95
CA GLY A 65 0.51 -11.01 7.10
C GLY A 65 0.82 -9.87 8.07
N GLY A 66 0.13 -8.73 7.97
CA GLY A 66 0.27 -7.59 8.85
C GLY A 66 1.28 -6.55 8.35
N ILE A 67 1.28 -5.39 9.03
CA ILE A 67 2.00 -4.20 8.58
C ILE A 67 3.53 -4.35 8.63
N THR A 68 4.08 -5.19 9.52
CA THR A 68 5.51 -5.53 9.55
C THR A 68 5.94 -6.21 8.25
N ARG A 69 5.21 -7.25 7.81
CA ARG A 69 5.50 -7.94 6.54
C ARG A 69 5.31 -7.04 5.33
N VAL A 70 4.32 -6.14 5.39
CA VAL A 70 4.13 -5.11 4.36
C VAL A 70 5.36 -4.19 4.29
N ALA A 71 5.92 -3.77 5.42
CA ALA A 71 7.12 -2.92 5.43
C ALA A 71 8.32 -3.62 4.77
N THR A 72 8.54 -4.91 5.03
CA THR A 72 9.58 -5.71 4.37
C THR A 72 9.44 -5.71 2.85
N VAL A 73 8.23 -6.01 2.34
CA VAL A 73 7.97 -6.01 0.88
C VAL A 73 8.10 -4.61 0.29
N LEU A 74 7.65 -3.59 1.02
CA LEU A 74 7.76 -2.20 0.56
C LEU A 74 9.22 -1.75 0.43
N ASN A 75 10.13 -2.24 1.25
CA ASN A 75 11.55 -1.87 1.21
C ASN A 75 12.21 -2.15 -0.14
N GLU A 76 11.80 -3.23 -0.82
CA GLU A 76 12.24 -3.52 -2.19
C GLU A 76 11.38 -2.77 -3.21
N LEU A 77 10.06 -2.70 -2.98
CA LEU A 77 9.12 -2.13 -3.94
C LEU A 77 9.29 -0.61 -4.14
N VAL A 78 9.82 0.13 -3.15
CA VAL A 78 10.02 1.58 -3.26
C VAL A 78 10.98 1.98 -4.39
N GLU A 79 11.95 1.14 -4.72
CA GLU A 79 12.93 1.40 -5.79
C GLU A 79 12.27 1.35 -7.19
N GLU A 80 11.15 0.66 -7.32
CA GLU A 80 10.38 0.55 -8.57
C GLU A 80 9.29 1.64 -8.70
N MET A 81 9.08 2.46 -7.66
CA MET A 81 8.07 3.51 -7.69
C MET A 81 8.56 4.71 -8.48
N ASP A 82 7.81 5.12 -9.50
CA ASP A 82 8.01 6.41 -10.16
C ASP A 82 7.21 7.48 -9.41
N PRO A 83 7.86 8.47 -8.77
CA PRO A 83 7.17 9.54 -8.06
C PRO A 83 6.19 10.35 -8.92
N LYS A 84 6.38 10.39 -10.25
CA LYS A 84 5.44 11.05 -11.18
C LYS A 84 4.06 10.38 -11.19
N GLU A 85 3.97 9.13 -10.76
CA GLU A 85 2.70 8.42 -10.62
C GLU A 85 1.91 8.87 -9.37
N PHE A 86 2.50 9.63 -8.43
CA PHE A 86 1.77 10.28 -7.32
C PHE A 86 0.95 11.48 -7.82
N ASN A 87 -0.02 11.22 -8.68
CA ASN A 87 -0.88 12.23 -9.29
C ASN A 87 -2.34 12.07 -8.82
N THR A 88 -3.22 12.92 -9.32
CA THR A 88 -4.65 12.93 -8.96
C THR A 88 -5.34 11.58 -9.18
N VAL A 89 -4.89 10.77 -10.14
CA VAL A 89 -5.45 9.43 -10.40
C VAL A 89 -5.12 8.49 -9.23
N PHE A 90 -3.87 8.48 -8.77
CA PHE A 90 -3.46 7.72 -7.58
C PHE A 90 -4.27 8.13 -6.35
N PHE A 91 -4.32 9.42 -6.05
CA PHE A 91 -4.98 9.93 -4.84
C PHE A 91 -6.50 9.76 -4.85
N LYS A 92 -7.17 9.82 -6.01
CA LYS A 92 -8.61 9.53 -6.11
C LYS A 92 -8.94 8.04 -5.96
N SER A 93 -7.97 7.17 -6.24
CA SER A 93 -8.15 5.70 -6.18
C SER A 93 -7.71 5.07 -4.86
N THR A 94 -6.99 5.83 -4.03
CA THR A 94 -6.35 5.34 -2.80
C THR A 94 -6.93 6.06 -1.57
N PRO A 95 -7.40 5.35 -0.53
CA PRO A 95 -7.86 5.99 0.69
C PRO A 95 -6.76 6.80 1.37
N THR A 96 -7.11 7.97 1.92
CA THR A 96 -6.17 8.85 2.66
C THR A 96 -5.40 8.10 3.76
N THR A 97 -6.06 7.18 4.46
CA THR A 97 -5.41 6.38 5.51
C THR A 97 -4.30 5.47 4.99
N ALA A 98 -4.45 4.92 3.78
CA ALA A 98 -3.43 4.13 3.13
C ALA A 98 -2.26 5.00 2.68
N VAL A 99 -2.52 6.21 2.15
CA VAL A 99 -1.48 7.20 1.81
C VAL A 99 -0.67 7.61 3.04
N GLN A 100 -1.34 7.93 4.16
CA GLN A 100 -0.68 8.33 5.41
C GLN A 100 0.21 7.22 5.97
N LYS A 101 -0.29 5.98 6.00
CA LYS A 101 0.49 4.81 6.44
C LYS A 101 1.66 4.53 5.48
N LEU A 102 1.43 4.56 4.17
CA LEU A 102 2.47 4.34 3.16
C LEU A 102 3.60 5.37 3.33
N GLY A 103 3.27 6.65 3.42
CA GLY A 103 4.25 7.72 3.62
C GLY A 103 5.02 7.58 4.94
N TYR A 104 4.33 7.21 6.03
CA TYR A 104 4.99 6.93 7.30
C TYR A 104 5.99 5.77 7.18
N LEU A 105 5.62 4.66 6.52
CA LEU A 105 6.51 3.51 6.34
C LEU A 105 7.72 3.87 5.48
N ILE A 106 7.51 4.53 4.34
CA ILE A 106 8.59 4.95 3.42
C ILE A 106 9.59 5.85 4.17
N GLU A 107 9.10 6.82 4.94
CA GLU A 107 9.98 7.79 5.60
C GLU A 107 10.65 7.25 6.86
N ARG A 108 9.89 6.60 7.74
CA ARG A 108 10.32 6.31 9.11
C ARG A 108 10.89 4.91 9.27
N ILE A 109 10.43 3.95 8.47
CA ILE A 109 10.86 2.56 8.54
C ILE A 109 11.91 2.28 7.46
N ILE A 110 11.56 2.54 6.20
CA ILE A 110 12.41 2.28 5.02
C ILE A 110 13.49 3.37 4.85
N LYS A 111 13.29 4.55 5.46
CA LYS A 111 14.24 5.68 5.45
C LYS A 111 14.49 6.27 4.05
N ASN A 112 13.60 6.05 3.08
CA ASN A 112 13.64 6.72 1.78
C ASN A 112 12.97 8.11 1.85
N LYS A 113 13.72 9.09 2.35
CA LYS A 113 13.22 10.45 2.59
C LYS A 113 12.81 11.18 1.31
N ASP A 114 13.50 10.92 0.20
CA ASP A 114 13.22 11.59 -1.07
C ASP A 114 11.84 11.19 -1.59
N LEU A 115 11.58 9.89 -1.74
CA LEU A 115 10.29 9.38 -2.18
C LEU A 115 9.16 9.82 -1.25
N ALA A 116 9.40 9.79 0.07
CA ALA A 116 8.45 10.28 1.06
C ALA A 116 8.13 11.78 0.90
N ASN A 117 9.13 12.61 0.60
CA ASN A 117 8.92 14.04 0.33
C ASN A 117 8.07 14.25 -0.92
N GLN A 118 8.35 13.50 -1.99
CA GLN A 118 7.58 13.57 -3.23
C GLN A 118 6.11 13.16 -3.00
N LEU A 119 5.87 12.05 -2.28
CA LEU A 119 4.51 11.64 -1.91
C LEU A 119 3.81 12.69 -1.05
N PHE A 120 4.50 13.28 -0.07
CA PHE A 120 3.94 14.26 0.84
C PHE A 120 3.54 15.55 0.12
N ASN A 121 4.41 16.07 -0.73
CA ASN A 121 4.15 17.28 -1.52
C ASN A 121 2.99 17.05 -2.49
N ALA A 122 3.01 15.94 -3.22
CA ALA A 122 1.93 15.58 -4.13
C ALA A 122 0.59 15.38 -3.41
N SER A 123 0.60 14.85 -2.18
CA SER A 123 -0.61 14.74 -1.35
C SER A 123 -1.19 16.10 -1.00
N LYS A 124 -0.33 17.09 -0.67
CA LYS A 124 -0.76 18.47 -0.39
C LYS A 124 -1.31 19.16 -1.63
N GLU A 125 -0.65 19.01 -2.77
CA GLU A 125 -1.12 19.57 -4.05
C GLU A 125 -2.49 19.00 -4.45
N ASN A 126 -2.75 17.74 -4.13
CA ASN A 126 -4.03 17.08 -4.32
C ASN A 126 -5.02 17.28 -3.15
N GLN A 127 -4.71 18.18 -2.21
CA GLN A 127 -5.58 18.61 -1.10
C GLN A 127 -6.03 17.46 -0.19
N LEU A 128 -5.13 16.51 0.10
CA LEU A 128 -5.43 15.44 1.04
C LEU A 128 -5.44 15.96 2.48
N ASP A 129 -6.58 15.82 3.14
CA ASP A 129 -6.72 16.11 4.57
C ASP A 129 -6.23 14.95 5.43
N PHE A 130 -4.98 15.03 5.88
CA PHE A 130 -4.45 14.04 6.82
C PHE A 130 -5.07 14.22 8.21
N PHE A 131 -5.44 13.10 8.84
CA PHE A 131 -5.99 13.06 10.20
C PHE A 131 -5.32 11.96 11.02
N ARG A 132 -5.44 12.03 12.35
CA ARG A 132 -4.71 11.13 13.24
C ARG A 132 -5.18 9.68 13.07
N ILE A 133 -4.27 8.75 12.72
CA ILE A 133 -4.59 7.32 12.53
C ILE A 133 -3.55 6.40 13.18
N PRO A 134 -3.93 5.22 13.71
CA PRO A 134 -2.96 4.25 14.20
C PRO A 134 -2.25 3.50 13.06
N LEU A 135 -0.95 3.24 13.23
CA LEU A 135 -0.20 2.37 12.33
C LEU A 135 -0.79 0.95 12.35
N LYS A 136 -1.04 0.40 13.53
CA LYS A 136 -1.75 -0.87 13.74
C LYS A 136 -3.03 -0.64 14.56
N PRO A 137 -4.21 -0.61 13.93
CA PRO A 137 -5.47 -0.34 14.65
C PRO A 137 -5.81 -1.31 15.79
N SER A 138 -5.28 -2.54 15.75
CA SER A 138 -5.53 -3.55 16.78
C SER A 138 -4.56 -3.50 17.97
N ALA A 139 -3.58 -2.59 17.96
CA ALA A 139 -2.64 -2.41 19.06
C ALA A 139 -3.07 -1.24 19.98
N PRO A 140 -2.64 -1.21 21.24
CA PRO A 140 -2.94 -0.10 22.16
C PRO A 140 -2.57 1.27 21.57
N ILE A 141 -3.44 2.26 21.70
CA ILE A 141 -3.24 3.61 21.11
C ILE A 141 -2.83 4.64 22.17
N LYS A 142 -3.31 4.48 23.41
CA LYS A 142 -3.08 5.44 24.49
C LYS A 142 -1.59 5.50 24.82
N GLY A 143 -1.06 6.72 24.95
CA GLY A 143 0.36 6.96 25.28
C GLY A 143 1.29 7.04 24.06
N PHE A 144 0.82 6.72 22.85
CA PHE A 144 1.63 6.84 21.64
C PHE A 144 1.46 8.19 20.94
N LEU A 145 2.59 8.76 20.53
CA LEU A 145 2.66 10.02 19.79
C LEU A 145 2.32 9.83 18.31
N SER A 146 1.87 10.92 17.70
CA SER A 146 1.62 11.02 16.25
C SER A 146 2.24 12.28 15.66
N ASP A 147 3.29 12.80 16.30
CA ASP A 147 3.94 14.06 15.98
C ASP A 147 4.91 13.88 14.81
N ASN A 148 4.36 13.42 13.69
CA ASN A 148 4.99 13.33 12.39
C ASN A 148 4.06 13.92 11.35
N ARG A 149 4.61 14.33 10.21
CA ARG A 149 3.85 15.00 9.15
C ARG A 149 2.72 14.14 8.56
N TRP A 150 2.79 12.82 8.73
CA TRP A 150 1.76 11.87 8.27
C TRP A 150 0.62 11.69 9.28
N LYS A 151 0.71 12.26 10.48
CA LYS A 151 -0.27 12.09 11.58
C LYS A 151 -0.53 10.61 11.93
N VAL A 152 0.46 9.74 11.73
CA VAL A 152 0.36 8.31 12.06
C VAL A 152 0.84 8.07 13.48
N ILE A 153 0.06 7.36 14.29
CA ILE A 153 0.40 6.95 15.65
C ILE A 153 1.28 5.70 15.56
N ALA A 154 2.53 5.82 15.99
CA ALA A 154 3.54 4.76 15.94
C ALA A 154 3.33 3.72 17.05
N ASN A 155 2.18 3.03 17.03
CA ASN A 155 1.71 2.17 18.12
C ASN A 155 2.17 0.70 18.04
N ILE A 156 3.20 0.46 17.23
CA ILE A 156 3.99 -0.76 17.17
C ILE A 156 5.41 -0.39 16.75
N GLU A 157 6.36 -1.23 17.12
CA GLU A 157 7.70 -1.21 16.56
C GLU A 157 7.74 -2.13 15.34
N ILE A 158 8.42 -1.67 14.28
CA ILE A 158 8.69 -2.45 13.08
C ILE A 158 10.20 -2.48 12.93
N GLU A 159 10.78 -3.65 13.18
CA GLU A 159 12.17 -3.94 12.89
C GLU A 159 12.26 -4.44 11.46
N MET A 160 13.21 -3.88 10.71
CA MET A 160 13.57 -4.34 9.38
C MET A 160 14.78 -5.23 9.54
N ASP A 161 14.70 -6.46 9.02
CA ASP A 161 15.87 -7.31 8.89
C ASP A 161 16.87 -6.58 7.96
N GLU A 162 18.12 -6.40 8.40
CA GLU A 162 19.21 -5.82 7.59
C GLU A 162 19.55 -6.68 6.37
#